data_AF-A0A4V4HAS3-F1
#
_entry.id   AF-A0A4V4HAS3-F1
#
_cell.length_a   1.000
_cell.length_b   1.000
_cell.length_c   1.000
_cell.angle_alpha   90.00
_cell.angle_beta   90.00
_cell.angle_gamma   90.00
#
_symmetry.space_group_name_H-M   'P 1'
#
loop_
_entity.id
_entity.type
_entity.pdbx_description
1 polymer ?
#
loop_
_entity_poly.entity_id
_entity_poly.type
_entity_poly.pdbx_seq_one_letter_code
_entity_poly.pdbx_strand_id
1 'polypeptide(L)'
;EKIKLFLPSDCGTQSARIRACVGELPEVEAQLREAEALDALQGLRDGLRARTATSRFKAQNITGQVRNTRAGGVLRQIDIRIHTRKIRYRLARDALLRLRGHGDWEGKLRELKDADVRGLSEKVLSKEEAKERERLR
;
A
#
# COMPACT_ATOMS: atom_id res chain seq x y z
N GLU A 1 -1.41 -26.55 14.25
CA GLU A 1 -2.16 -25.76 15.26
C GLU A 1 -2.36 -24.33 14.76
N LYS A 2 -3.49 -23.68 15.07
CA LYS A 2 -3.74 -22.25 14.77
C LYS A 2 -3.98 -21.50 16.08
N ILE A 3 -2.93 -21.33 16.86
CA ILE A 3 -2.98 -20.50 18.08
C ILE A 3 -2.94 -19.04 17.64
N LYS A 4 -3.92 -18.24 18.06
CA LYS A 4 -3.96 -16.81 17.74
C LYS A 4 -2.89 -16.10 18.57
N LEU A 5 -1.89 -15.57 17.88
CA LEU A 5 -0.89 -14.69 18.47
C LEU A 5 -1.51 -13.30 18.65
N PHE A 6 -1.32 -12.72 19.84
CA PHE A 6 -1.75 -11.36 20.14
C PHE A 6 -0.52 -10.45 20.16
N LEU A 7 -0.60 -9.34 19.44
CA LEU A 7 0.41 -8.29 19.49
C LEU A 7 -0.01 -7.19 20.49
N PRO A 8 0.92 -6.37 21.00
CA PRO A 8 0.57 -5.20 21.80
C PRO A 8 -0.49 -4.30 21.13
N SER A 9 -0.47 -4.18 19.80
CA SER A 9 -1.50 -3.46 19.02
C SER A 9 -2.90 -4.11 18.99
N ASP A 10 -3.03 -5.37 19.38
CA ASP A 10 -4.32 -6.06 19.55
C ASP A 10 -4.91 -5.89 20.96
N CYS A 11 -4.08 -5.46 21.91
CA CYS A 11 -4.52 -5.12 23.26
C CYS A 11 -5.15 -3.71 23.24
N GLY A 12 -6.47 -3.66 23.03
CA GLY A 12 -7.21 -2.42 22.75
C GLY A 12 -7.05 -1.28 23.76
N THR A 13 -6.77 -1.57 25.04
CA THR A 13 -6.62 -0.55 26.09
C THR A 13 -5.18 -0.47 26.59
N GLN A 14 -4.69 0.74 26.88
CA GLN A 14 -3.35 0.96 27.47
C GLN A 14 -3.16 0.18 28.79
N SER A 15 -4.19 0.11 29.64
CA SER A 15 -4.15 -0.67 30.88
C SER A 15 -4.02 -2.17 30.64
N ALA A 16 -4.58 -2.69 29.54
CA ALA A 16 -4.40 -4.10 29.14
C ALA A 16 -3.00 -4.35 28.60
N ARG A 17 -2.42 -3.40 27.85
CA ARG A 17 -1.04 -3.45 27.37
C ARG A 17 -0.04 -3.50 28.52
N ILE A 18 -0.20 -2.65 29.53
CA ILE A 18 0.70 -2.61 30.70
C ILE A 18 0.67 -3.95 31.47
N ARG A 19 -0.48 -4.64 31.53
CA ARG A 19 -0.59 -5.95 32.20
C ARG A 19 -0.07 -7.12 31.38
N ALA A 20 -0.19 -7.06 30.05
CA ALA A 20 0.12 -8.19 29.17
C ALA A 20 1.49 -8.11 28.51
N CYS A 21 2.05 -6.90 28.34
CA CYS A 21 3.29 -6.66 27.63
C CYS A 21 4.41 -6.28 28.60
N VAL A 22 5.64 -6.70 28.29
CA VAL A 22 6.84 -6.29 29.02
C VAL A 22 7.17 -4.86 28.63
N GLY A 23 7.24 -3.95 29.62
CA GLY A 23 7.76 -2.58 29.52
C GLY A 23 7.66 -1.92 28.14
N GLU A 24 8.81 -1.84 27.46
CA GLU A 24 9.02 -1.09 26.21
C GLU A 24 8.54 -1.79 24.93
N LEU A 25 7.89 -2.95 25.05
CA LEU A 25 7.43 -3.72 23.89
C LEU A 25 6.43 -2.97 22.99
N PRO A 26 5.47 -2.18 23.52
CA PRO A 26 4.58 -1.36 22.70
C PRO A 26 5.32 -0.29 21.88
N GLU A 27 6.36 0.33 22.44
CA GLU A 27 7.19 1.32 21.78
C GLU A 27 8.02 0.69 20.65
N VAL A 28 8.62 -0.47 20.91
CA VAL A 28 9.35 -1.25 19.91
C VAL A 28 8.42 -1.68 18.78
N GLU A 29 7.21 -2.15 19.08
CA GLU A 29 6.22 -2.46 18.05
C GLU A 29 5.87 -1.21 17.24
N ALA A 30 5.62 -0.07 17.89
CA ALA A 30 5.27 1.17 17.19
C ALA A 30 6.35 1.60 16.18
N GLN A 31 7.62 1.53 16.57
CA GLN A 31 8.75 1.81 15.67
C GLN A 31 8.81 0.83 14.50
N LEU A 32 8.61 -0.46 14.77
CA LEU A 32 8.55 -1.49 13.73
C LEU A 32 7.40 -1.24 12.75
N ARG A 33 6.22 -0.86 13.23
CA ARG A 33 5.06 -0.53 12.39
C ARG A 33 5.30 0.72 11.54
N GLU A 34 6.00 1.72 12.08
CA GLU A 34 6.38 2.91 11.32
C GLU A 34 7.29 2.54 10.14
N ALA A 35 8.33 1.74 10.40
CA ALA A 35 9.23 1.23 9.37
C ALA A 35 8.48 0.37 8.35
N GLU A 36 7.63 -0.56 8.80
CA GLU A 36 6.81 -1.42 7.93
C GLU A 36 5.91 -0.59 7.01
N ALA A 37 5.28 0.47 7.54
CA ALA A 37 4.44 1.36 6.77
C ALA A 37 5.25 2.13 5.70
N LEU A 38 6.42 2.64 6.04
CA LEU A 38 7.31 3.33 5.10
C LEU A 38 7.79 2.40 3.97
N ASP A 39 8.23 1.19 4.31
CA ASP A 39 8.68 0.18 3.35
C ASP A 39 7.53 -0.31 2.46
N ALA A 40 6.33 -0.44 3.02
CA ALA A 40 5.13 -0.78 2.26
C ALA A 40 4.77 0.32 1.25
N LEU A 41 4.86 1.61 1.64
CA LEU A 41 4.65 2.73 0.74
C LEU A 41 5.71 2.80 -0.37
N GLN A 42 6.98 2.59 -0.03
CA GLN A 42 8.05 2.58 -1.00
C GLN A 42 7.83 1.46 -2.02
N GLY A 43 7.56 0.24 -1.54
CA GLY A 43 7.24 -0.90 -2.42
C GLY A 43 5.98 -0.68 -3.26
N LEU A 44 4.98 0.04 -2.75
CA LEU A 44 3.78 0.41 -3.51
C LEU A 44 4.14 1.36 -4.66
N ARG A 45 4.95 2.40 -4.40
CA ARG A 45 5.40 3.35 -5.42
C ARG A 45 6.23 2.66 -6.51
N ASP A 46 7.13 1.77 -6.12
CA ASP A 46 7.95 1.01 -7.05
C ASP A 46 7.12 0.03 -7.88
N GLY A 47 6.13 -0.63 -7.27
CA GLY A 47 5.15 -1.45 -7.98
C GLY A 47 4.36 -0.64 -9.03
N LEU A 48 3.89 0.56 -8.69
CA LEU A 48 3.17 1.43 -9.62
C LEU A 48 4.04 1.90 -10.80
N ARG A 49 5.32 2.20 -10.53
CA ARG A 49 6.31 2.52 -11.58
C ARG A 49 6.52 1.32 -12.50
N ALA A 50 6.73 0.12 -11.92
CA ALA A 50 6.90 -1.11 -12.67
C ALA A 50 5.68 -1.41 -13.55
N ARG A 51 4.45 -1.29 -13.01
CA ARG A 51 3.21 -1.47 -13.78
C ARG A 51 3.17 -0.55 -14.98
N THR A 52 3.47 0.74 -14.77
CA THR A 52 3.46 1.74 -15.84
C THR A 52 4.49 1.42 -16.93
N ALA A 53 5.73 1.09 -16.53
CA ALA A 53 6.80 0.75 -17.46
C ALA A 53 6.49 -0.54 -18.25
N THR A 54 6.02 -1.59 -17.57
CA THR A 54 5.66 -2.86 -18.22
C THR A 54 4.47 -2.71 -19.17
N SER A 55 3.45 -1.93 -18.80
CA SER A 55 2.31 -1.66 -19.69
C SER A 55 2.74 -0.91 -20.94
N ARG A 56 3.60 0.11 -20.82
CA ARG A 56 4.16 0.83 -21.98
C ARG A 56 5.00 -0.10 -22.86
N PHE A 57 5.89 -0.88 -22.27
CA PHE A 57 6.71 -1.85 -22.99
C PHE A 57 5.85 -2.86 -23.76
N LYS A 58 4.81 -3.40 -23.10
CA LYS A 58 3.85 -4.33 -23.71
C LYS A 58 3.16 -3.70 -24.92
N ALA A 59 2.63 -2.49 -24.79
CA ALA A 59 1.92 -1.81 -25.86
C ALA A 59 2.80 -1.55 -27.09
N GLN A 60 4.09 -1.24 -26.88
CA GLN A 60 5.01 -0.88 -27.96
C GLN A 60 5.68 -2.08 -28.64
N ASN A 61 5.98 -3.16 -27.90
CA ASN A 61 6.91 -4.20 -28.37
C ASN A 61 6.26 -5.58 -28.53
N ILE A 62 5.07 -5.81 -27.97
CA ILE A 62 4.50 -7.16 -27.88
C ILE A 62 3.39 -7.35 -28.89
N THR A 63 3.68 -8.17 -29.89
CA THR A 63 2.72 -8.64 -30.91
C THR A 63 2.47 -10.15 -30.76
N GLY A 64 1.30 -10.59 -31.24
CA GLY A 64 0.88 -11.99 -31.18
C GLY A 64 0.31 -12.45 -29.83
N GLN A 65 -0.53 -13.48 -29.86
CA GLN A 65 -1.35 -13.90 -28.72
C GLN A 65 -0.53 -14.47 -27.55
N VAL A 66 0.41 -15.38 -27.81
CA VAL A 66 1.19 -16.06 -26.75
C VAL A 66 2.02 -15.08 -25.94
N ARG A 67 2.73 -14.16 -26.60
CA ARG A 67 3.56 -13.14 -25.92
C ARG A 67 2.69 -12.14 -25.14
N ASN A 68 1.52 -11.79 -25.67
CA ASN A 68 0.55 -10.94 -24.99
C ASN A 68 0.05 -11.58 -23.69
N THR A 69 -0.29 -12.88 -23.72
CA THR A 69 -0.69 -13.64 -22.52
C THR A 69 0.42 -13.68 -21.47
N ARG A 70 1.67 -13.96 -21.88
CA ARG A 70 2.82 -13.97 -20.96
C ARG A 70 3.05 -12.60 -20.30
N ALA A 71 3.00 -11.52 -21.09
CA ALA A 71 3.12 -10.16 -20.58
C ALA A 71 1.96 -9.78 -19.64
N GLY A 72 0.75 -10.25 -19.94
CA GLY A 72 -0.41 -10.13 -19.05
C GLY A 72 -0.19 -10.84 -17.71
N GLY A 73 0.45 -12.01 -17.71
CA GLY A 73 0.84 -12.71 -16.48
C GLY A 73 1.82 -11.91 -15.62
N VAL A 74 2.82 -11.26 -16.24
CA VAL A 74 3.77 -10.39 -15.53
C VAL A 74 3.06 -9.18 -14.91
N LEU A 75 2.19 -8.51 -15.66
CA LEU A 75 1.38 -7.39 -15.15
C LEU A 75 0.51 -7.81 -13.96
N ARG A 76 -0.15 -8.97 -14.06
CA ARG A 76 -0.94 -9.53 -12.96
C ARG A 76 -0.09 -9.76 -11.71
N GLN A 77 1.13 -10.27 -11.86
CA GLN A 77 2.03 -10.46 -10.72
C GLN A 77 2.42 -9.13 -10.06
N ILE A 78 2.63 -8.09 -10.87
CA ILE A 78 2.89 -6.74 -10.37
C ILE A 78 1.68 -6.21 -9.60
N ASP A 79 0.46 -6.37 -10.13
CA ASP A 79 -0.77 -5.93 -9.46
C ASP A 79 -1.00 -6.65 -8.13
N ILE A 80 -0.74 -7.97 -8.07
CA ILE A 80 -0.80 -8.73 -6.82
C ILE A 80 0.18 -8.15 -5.80
N ARG A 81 1.42 -7.83 -6.20
CA ARG A 81 2.43 -7.23 -5.31
C ARG A 81 2.00 -5.85 -4.80
N ILE A 82 1.46 -5.00 -5.69
CA ILE A 82 0.90 -3.68 -5.33
C ILE A 82 -0.20 -3.86 -4.28
N HIS A 83 -1.14 -4.78 -4.53
CA HIS A 83 -2.25 -5.04 -3.62
C HIS A 83 -1.77 -5.53 -2.25
N THR A 84 -0.83 -6.47 -2.20
CA THR A 84 -0.24 -6.95 -0.93
C THR A 84 0.44 -5.82 -0.17
N ARG A 85 1.20 -4.94 -0.86
CA ARG A 85 1.85 -3.77 -0.22
C ARG A 85 0.83 -2.76 0.30
N LYS A 86 -0.25 -2.52 -0.43
CA LYS A 86 -1.38 -1.68 0.00
C LYS A 86 -2.01 -2.21 1.30
N ILE A 87 -2.29 -3.52 1.37
CA ILE A 87 -2.85 -4.14 2.58
C ILE A 87 -1.88 -3.99 3.75
N ARG A 88 -0.60 -4.34 3.55
CA ARG A 88 0.42 -4.21 4.60
C ARG A 88 0.52 -2.80 5.15
N TYR A 89 0.50 -1.80 4.25
CA TYR A 89 0.51 -0.40 4.66
C TYR A 89 -0.68 -0.06 5.59
N ARG A 90 -1.89 -0.45 5.20
CA ARG A 90 -3.10 -0.19 5.99
C ARG A 90 -3.04 -0.87 7.35
N LEU A 91 -2.66 -2.14 7.39
CA LEU A 91 -2.52 -2.89 8.64
C LEU A 91 -1.47 -2.26 9.57
N ALA A 92 -0.31 -1.89 9.02
CA ALA A 92 0.75 -1.25 9.78
C ALA A 92 0.29 0.10 10.34
N ARG A 93 -0.37 0.93 9.53
CA ARG A 93 -0.93 2.22 9.94
C ARG A 93 -2.00 2.05 11.03
N ASP A 94 -2.91 1.09 10.89
CA ASP A 94 -3.97 0.84 11.87
C ASP A 94 -3.39 0.35 13.21
N ALA A 95 -2.36 -0.50 13.18
CA ALA A 95 -1.64 -0.91 14.37
C ALA A 95 -0.94 0.28 15.05
N LEU A 96 -0.27 1.14 14.26
CA LEU A 96 0.37 2.37 14.73
C LEU A 96 -0.65 3.30 15.42
N LEU A 97 -1.85 3.43 14.83
CA LEU A 97 -2.93 4.23 15.38
C LEU A 97 -3.43 3.70 16.72
N ARG A 98 -3.52 2.37 16.90
CA ARG A 98 -3.91 1.76 18.19
C ARG A 98 -2.85 1.91 19.27
N LEU A 99 -1.57 1.94 18.89
CA LEU A 99 -0.45 2.05 19.81
C LEU A 99 -0.21 3.49 20.26
N ARG A 100 -0.06 4.41 19.29
CA ARG A 100 0.34 5.80 19.54
C ARG A 100 -0.84 6.77 19.60
N GLY A 101 -1.99 6.41 19.04
CA GLY A 101 -3.11 7.33 18.85
C GLY A 101 -2.87 8.33 17.72
N HIS A 102 -3.80 9.27 17.57
CA HIS A 102 -3.70 10.36 16.60
C HIS A 102 -2.56 11.32 16.94
N GLY A 103 -1.82 11.79 15.93
CA GLY A 103 -0.73 12.76 16.13
C GLY A 103 0.01 13.14 14.86
N ASP A 104 1.13 13.86 15.00
CA ASP A 104 1.89 14.45 13.89
C ASP A 104 2.39 13.43 12.85
N TRP A 105 2.55 12.17 13.26
CA TRP A 105 2.99 11.09 12.39
C TRP A 105 2.00 10.80 11.24
N GLU A 106 0.71 11.12 11.40
CA GLU A 106 -0.29 11.01 10.33
C GLU A 106 -0.02 11.96 9.16
N GLY A 107 0.67 13.08 9.42
CA GLY A 107 1.12 13.99 8.36
C GLY A 107 2.07 13.31 7.37
N LYS A 108 2.92 12.40 7.90
CA LYS A 108 3.87 11.59 7.11
C LYS A 108 3.21 10.32 6.55
N LEU A 109 2.41 9.63 7.36
CA LEU A 109 1.73 8.37 7.02
C LEU A 109 0.21 8.58 6.92
N ARG A 110 -0.22 9.12 5.77
CA ARG A 110 -1.63 9.43 5.50
C ARG A 110 -2.46 8.19 5.18
N GLU A 111 -3.76 8.27 5.43
CA GLU A 111 -4.68 7.25 4.97
C GLU A 111 -4.55 7.03 3.45
N LEU A 112 -4.32 5.79 3.04
CA LEU A 112 -4.18 5.42 1.63
C LEU A 112 -5.54 4.97 1.11
N LYS A 113 -6.18 5.79 0.25
CA LYS A 113 -7.44 5.43 -0.40
C LYS A 113 -7.19 4.58 -1.63
N ASP A 114 -8.21 3.83 -2.05
CA ASP A 114 -8.14 3.05 -3.29
C ASP A 114 -7.86 3.94 -4.50
N ALA A 115 -8.45 5.15 -4.47
CA ALA A 115 -8.21 6.20 -5.44
C ALA A 115 -6.78 6.77 -5.41
N ASP A 116 -5.92 6.42 -4.46
CA ASP A 116 -4.52 6.89 -4.47
C ASP A 116 -3.58 5.91 -5.17
N VAL A 117 -4.00 4.65 -5.34
CA VAL A 117 -3.20 3.56 -5.92
C VAL A 117 -3.29 3.56 -7.45
N ARG A 118 -2.81 4.64 -8.06
CA ARG A 118 -2.84 4.85 -9.52
C ARG A 118 -1.45 5.12 -10.08
N GLY A 119 -1.21 4.70 -11.32
CA GLY A 119 0.04 5.00 -12.01
C GLY A 119 0.16 6.48 -12.35
N LEU A 120 1.39 7.01 -12.47
CA LEU A 120 1.60 8.41 -12.85
C LEU A 120 0.97 8.75 -14.21
N SER A 121 1.10 7.85 -15.19
CA SER A 121 0.49 8.04 -16.51
C SER A 121 -1.04 7.99 -16.47
N GLU A 122 -1.61 7.22 -15.55
CA GLU A 122 -3.06 7.09 -15.37
C GLU A 122 -3.68 8.40 -14.83
N LYS A 123 -2.94 9.14 -13.99
CA LYS A 123 -3.34 10.48 -13.55
C LYS A 123 -3.32 11.52 -14.68
N VAL A 124 -2.37 11.40 -15.61
CA VAL A 124 -2.28 12.31 -16.77
C VAL A 124 -3.43 12.03 -17.72
N LEU A 125 -3.65 10.75 -18.08
CA LEU A 125 -4.77 10.30 -18.91
C LEU A 125 -6.12 10.72 -18.32
N SER A 126 -6.35 10.47 -17.02
CA SER A 126 -7.60 10.86 -16.37
C SER A 126 -7.83 12.38 -16.34
N LYS A 127 -6.76 13.20 -16.24
CA LYS A 127 -6.87 14.66 -16.33
C LYS A 127 -7.14 15.14 -17.75
N GLU A 128 -6.55 14.49 -18.75
CA GLU A 128 -6.78 14.78 -20.17
C GLU A 128 -8.22 14.40 -20.55
N GLU A 129 -8.69 13.21 -20.18
CA GLU A 129 -10.07 12.75 -20.37
C GLU A 129 -11.09 13.65 -19.65
N ALA A 130 -10.78 14.14 -18.44
CA ALA A 130 -11.64 15.08 -17.72
C ALA A 130 -11.74 16.43 -18.43
N LYS A 131 -10.61 16.96 -18.95
CA LYS A 131 -10.59 18.19 -19.75
C LYS A 131 -11.33 18.04 -21.08
N GLU A 132 -11.24 16.87 -21.71
CA GLU A 132 -11.93 16.58 -22.96
C GLU A 132 -13.45 16.51 -22.76
N ARG A 133 -13.91 15.88 -21.67
CA ARG A 133 -15.34 15.87 -21.28
C ARG A 133 -15.89 17.25 -20.94
N GLU A 134 -15.05 18.14 -20.40
CA GLU A 134 -15.42 19.53 -20.10
C GLU A 134 -15.52 20.37 -21.37
N ARG A 135 -14.67 20.11 -22.39
CA ARG A 135 -14.76 20.76 -23.71
C ARG A 135 -15.96 20.33 -24.55
N LEU A 136 -16.48 19.14 -24.29
CA LEU A 136 -17.66 18.57 -24.98
C LEU A 136 -18.99 18.98 -24.32
N ARG A 137 -18.96 19.75 -23.24
CA ARG A 137 -20.12 20.36 -22.57
C ARG A 137 -20.25 21.83 -22.94
#